data_AF-A0A838VCK4-F1
#
_entry.id   AF-A0A838VCK4-F1
#
_cell.length_a   1.000
_cell.length_b   1.000
_cell.length_c   1.000
_cell.angle_alpha   90.00
_cell.angle_beta   90.00
_cell.angle_gamma   90.00
#
_symmetry.space_group_name_H-M   'P 1'
#
loop_
_entity.id
_entity.type
_entity.pdbx_description
1 polymer ?
#
loop_
_entity_poly.entity_id
_entity_poly.type
_entity_poly.pdbx_seq_one_letter_code
_entity_poly.pdbx_strand_id
1 'polypeptide(L)'
;PLPADRGYDKDSPRTEAINAPNRGEVAAANAAGGAQANANAAADTRANANAQVAYDYDMANYVTALRAHDQAAVADARHYDRQQRAYADAMRAWRIQVYDCSRGITAACRAPTPDPAAFW
;
A
#
# COMPACT_ATOMS: atom_id res chain seq x y z
N PRO A 1 55.41 23.83 3.70
CA PRO A 1 54.56 22.73 4.21
C PRO A 1 55.05 21.39 3.64
N LEU A 2 55.43 20.42 4.49
CA LEU A 2 55.87 19.12 3.98
C LEU A 2 54.68 18.27 3.52
N PRO A 3 54.80 17.51 2.41
CA PRO A 3 53.65 17.01 1.63
C PRO A 3 53.13 15.63 2.06
N ALA A 4 53.55 15.12 3.23
CA ALA A 4 53.23 13.76 3.65
C ALA A 4 53.09 13.66 5.17
N ASP A 5 52.03 14.25 5.70
CA ASP A 5 51.52 13.86 7.02
C ASP A 5 50.11 13.29 6.85
N ARG A 6 49.99 11.97 6.95
CA ARG A 6 48.74 11.23 6.73
C ARG A 6 47.96 10.99 8.03
N GLY A 7 48.26 11.77 9.09
CA GLY A 7 47.57 11.65 10.38
C GLY A 7 47.91 10.38 11.15
N TYR A 8 49.01 9.70 10.80
CA TYR A 8 49.61 8.68 11.66
C TYR A 8 50.70 9.33 12.50
N ASP A 9 50.24 10.03 13.53
CA ASP A 9 51.06 10.42 14.68
C ASP A 9 51.62 9.14 15.29
N LYS A 10 52.85 8.80 14.90
CA LYS A 10 53.56 7.65 15.45
C LYS A 10 53.81 7.96 16.92
N ASP A 11 53.52 7.01 17.82
CA ASP A 11 53.83 7.09 19.25
C ASP A 11 55.33 7.36 19.41
N SER A 12 55.68 8.64 19.50
CA SER A 12 57.03 9.13 19.60
C SER A 12 57.07 10.11 20.76
N PRO A 13 58.18 10.17 21.52
CA PRO A 13 58.29 11.06 22.68
C PRO A 13 58.02 12.53 22.32
N ARG A 14 58.35 12.93 21.08
CA ARG A 14 58.09 14.28 20.57
C ARG A 14 56.59 14.52 20.36
N THR A 15 55.89 13.56 19.76
CA THR A 15 54.45 13.65 19.49
C THR A 15 53.65 13.64 20.79
N GLU A 16 54.04 12.77 21.74
CA GLU A 16 53.43 12.74 23.08
C GLU A 16 53.62 14.06 23.83
N ALA A 17 54.81 14.67 23.78
CA ALA A 17 55.07 15.96 24.42
C ALA A 17 54.27 17.11 23.79
N ILE A 18 54.06 17.08 22.46
CA ILE A 18 53.24 18.06 21.74
C ILE A 18 51.76 17.90 22.09
N ASN A 19 51.27 16.66 22.21
CA ASN A 19 49.86 16.37 22.47
C ASN A 19 49.51 16.41 23.98
N ALA A 20 50.50 16.27 24.87
CA ALA A 20 50.31 16.21 26.32
C ALA A 20 49.46 17.36 26.92
N PRO A 21 49.62 18.64 26.51
CA PRO A 21 48.81 19.74 27.03
C PRO A 21 47.33 19.62 26.69
N ASN A 22 47.00 19.04 25.52
CA ASN A 22 45.63 19.02 24.99
C ASN A 22 44.91 17.68 25.26
N ARG A 23 45.57 16.70 25.92
CA ARG A 23 44.98 15.37 26.19
C ARG A 23 43.63 15.43 26.92
N GLY A 24 43.49 16.36 27.87
CA GLY A 24 42.24 16.56 28.60
C GLY A 24 41.11 17.07 27.70
N GLU A 25 41.41 18.01 26.81
CA GLU A 25 40.45 18.57 25.85
C GLU A 25 40.01 17.53 24.81
N VAL A 26 40.96 16.73 24.30
CA VAL A 26 40.66 15.63 23.37
C VAL A 26 39.79 14.56 24.05
N ALA A 27 40.12 14.19 25.30
CA ALA A 27 39.31 13.24 26.06
C ALA A 27 37.90 13.77 26.32
N ALA A 28 37.75 15.05 26.67
CA ALA A 28 36.46 15.71 26.86
C ALA A 28 35.66 15.78 25.55
N ALA A 29 36.30 16.12 24.43
CA ALA A 29 35.67 16.15 23.11
C ALA A 29 35.20 14.75 22.66
N ASN A 30 36.01 13.71 22.89
CA ASN A 30 35.64 12.32 22.60
C ASN A 30 34.47 11.85 23.48
N ALA A 31 34.47 12.20 24.78
CA ALA A 31 33.36 11.90 25.68
C ALA A 31 32.07 12.60 25.25
N ALA A 32 32.15 13.87 24.86
CA ALA A 32 31.02 14.64 24.33
C ALA A 32 30.49 14.04 23.01
N GLY A 33 31.39 13.68 22.09
CA GLY A 33 31.04 13.02 20.83
C GLY A 33 30.36 11.67 21.04
N GLY A 34 30.87 10.86 21.98
CA GLY A 34 30.24 9.59 22.36
C GLY A 34 28.85 9.76 22.98
N ALA A 35 28.68 10.76 23.86
CA ALA A 35 27.37 11.07 24.45
C ALA A 35 26.35 11.52 23.39
N GLN A 36 26.78 12.37 22.45
CA GLN A 36 25.95 12.82 21.32
C GLN A 36 25.53 11.64 20.43
N ALA A 37 26.48 10.75 20.08
CA ALA A 37 26.19 9.58 19.26
C ALA A 37 25.18 8.64 19.93
N ASN A 38 25.31 8.41 21.25
CA ASN A 38 24.37 7.60 22.01
C ASN A 38 22.97 8.24 22.08
N ALA A 39 22.89 9.56 22.24
CA ALA A 39 21.62 10.28 22.23
C ALA A 39 20.91 10.15 20.87
N ASN A 40 21.65 10.27 19.77
CA ASN A 40 21.12 10.10 18.42
C ASN A 40 20.64 8.66 18.19
N ALA A 41 21.44 7.65 18.54
CA ALA A 41 21.05 6.24 18.41
C ALA A 41 19.76 5.91 19.20
N ALA A 42 19.60 6.48 20.40
CA ALA A 42 18.39 6.34 21.20
C ALA A 42 17.18 7.07 20.59
N ALA A 43 17.39 8.20 19.90
CA ALA A 43 16.33 8.89 19.17
C ALA A 43 15.88 8.08 17.93
N ASP A 44 16.85 7.58 17.15
CA ASP A 44 16.58 6.77 15.95
C ASP A 44 15.85 5.47 16.28
N THR A 45 16.25 4.80 17.36
CA THR A 45 15.58 3.58 17.82
C THR A 45 14.10 3.84 18.15
N ARG A 46 13.80 4.96 18.82
CA ARG A 46 12.42 5.36 19.15
C ARG A 46 11.62 5.74 17.91
N ALA A 47 12.23 6.49 16.98
CA ALA A 47 11.60 6.87 15.72
C ALA A 47 11.24 5.64 14.88
N ASN A 48 12.16 4.67 14.78
CA ASN A 48 11.95 3.42 14.06
C ASN A 48 10.84 2.56 14.70
N ALA A 49 10.79 2.48 16.03
CA ALA A 49 9.73 1.76 16.73
C ALA A 49 8.34 2.39 16.45
N ASN A 50 8.24 3.72 16.48
CA ASN A 50 7.00 4.42 16.17
C ASN A 50 6.59 4.24 14.70
N ALA A 51 7.56 4.29 13.78
CA ALA A 51 7.32 4.04 12.37
C ALA A 51 6.80 2.62 12.11
N GLN A 52 7.33 1.62 12.83
CA GLN A 52 6.85 0.24 12.70
C GLN A 52 5.41 0.10 13.18
N VAL A 53 5.04 0.72 14.32
CA VAL A 53 3.66 0.67 14.83
C VAL A 53 2.68 1.34 13.85
N ALA A 54 3.07 2.49 13.28
CA ALA A 54 2.26 3.16 12.26
C ALA A 54 2.08 2.28 11.01
N TYR A 55 3.16 1.67 10.53
CA TYR A 55 3.12 0.74 9.41
C TYR A 55 2.18 -0.45 9.66
N ASP A 56 2.28 -1.09 10.83
CA ASP A 56 1.43 -2.23 11.18
C ASP A 56 -0.06 -1.84 11.24
N TYR A 57 -0.36 -0.65 11.77
CA TYR A 57 -1.70 -0.08 11.80
C TYR A 57 -2.24 0.20 10.38
N ASP A 58 -1.43 0.83 9.53
CA ASP A 58 -1.79 1.13 8.15
C ASP A 58 -2.01 -0.15 7.34
N MET A 59 -1.17 -1.17 7.54
CA MET A 59 -1.34 -2.48 6.92
C MET A 59 -2.63 -3.18 7.36
N ALA A 60 -3.00 -3.10 8.64
CA ALA A 60 -4.26 -3.66 9.13
C ALA A 60 -5.48 -2.97 8.50
N ASN A 61 -5.43 -1.63 8.37
CA ASN A 61 -6.47 -0.86 7.67
C ASN A 61 -6.53 -1.20 6.19
N TYR A 62 -5.37 -1.30 5.53
CA TYR A 62 -5.28 -1.65 4.12
C TYR A 62 -5.89 -3.03 3.84
N VAL A 63 -5.54 -4.05 4.62
CA VAL A 63 -6.11 -5.40 4.48
C VAL A 63 -7.63 -5.40 4.71
N THR A 64 -8.11 -4.62 5.67
CA THR A 64 -9.55 -4.48 5.94
C THR A 64 -10.28 -3.82 4.76
N ALA A 65 -9.72 -2.74 4.24
CA ALA A 65 -10.25 -2.04 3.06
C ALA A 65 -10.27 -2.95 1.82
N LEU A 66 -9.22 -3.75 1.62
CA LEU A 66 -9.13 -4.70 0.52
C LEU A 66 -10.24 -5.77 0.60
N ARG A 67 -10.45 -6.35 1.78
CA ARG A 67 -11.54 -7.33 1.99
C ARG A 67 -12.92 -6.73 1.72
N ALA A 68 -13.16 -5.50 2.17
CA ALA A 68 -14.42 -4.82 1.93
C ALA A 68 -14.63 -4.53 0.43
N HIS A 69 -13.58 -4.11 -0.26
CA HIS A 69 -13.60 -3.89 -1.70
C HIS A 69 -13.90 -5.18 -2.47
N ASP A 70 -13.25 -6.30 -2.13
CA ASP A 70 -13.49 -7.59 -2.79
C ASP A 70 -14.94 -8.06 -2.61
N GLN A 71 -15.53 -7.86 -1.42
CA GLN A 71 -16.93 -8.18 -1.18
C GLN A 71 -17.88 -7.33 -2.05
N ALA A 72 -17.59 -6.04 -2.18
CA ALA A 72 -18.36 -5.14 -3.05
C ALA A 72 -18.23 -5.56 -4.53
N ALA A 73 -17.01 -5.84 -5.00
CA ALA A 73 -16.77 -6.29 -6.37
C ALA A 73 -17.50 -7.60 -6.69
N VAL A 74 -17.53 -8.56 -5.75
CA VAL A 74 -18.30 -9.80 -5.91
C VAL A 74 -19.81 -9.54 -5.94
N ALA A 75 -20.31 -8.62 -5.12
CA ALA A 75 -21.73 -8.25 -5.13
C ALA A 75 -22.13 -7.59 -6.47
N ASP A 76 -21.29 -6.69 -6.99
CA ASP A 76 -21.48 -6.03 -8.27
C ASP A 76 -21.43 -7.03 -9.43
N ALA A 77 -20.46 -7.94 -9.45
CA ALA A 77 -20.37 -9.01 -10.44
C ALA A 77 -21.64 -9.88 -10.46
N ARG A 78 -22.16 -10.26 -9.28
CA ARG A 78 -23.42 -11.02 -9.18
C ARG A 78 -24.63 -10.22 -9.68
N HIS A 79 -24.65 -8.90 -9.47
CA HIS A 79 -25.71 -8.05 -10.00
C HIS A 79 -25.66 -8.00 -11.53
N TYR A 80 -24.47 -7.80 -12.09
CA TYR A 80 -24.26 -7.79 -13.54
C TYR A 80 -24.61 -9.13 -14.20
N ASP A 81 -24.21 -10.25 -13.59
CA ASP A 81 -24.57 -11.60 -14.07
C ASP A 81 -26.09 -11.83 -14.08
N ARG A 82 -26.80 -11.32 -13.06
CA ARG A 82 -28.27 -11.38 -13.03
C ARG A 82 -28.89 -10.55 -14.15
N GLN A 83 -28.39 -9.33 -14.38
CA GLN A 83 -28.87 -8.49 -15.48
C GLN A 83 -28.64 -9.16 -16.84
N GLN A 84 -27.48 -9.77 -17.07
CA GLN A 84 -27.20 -10.48 -18.32
C GLN A 84 -28.13 -11.67 -18.54
N ARG A 85 -28.42 -12.45 -17.49
CA ARG A 85 -29.38 -13.56 -17.57
C ARG A 85 -30.80 -13.06 -17.85
N ALA A 86 -31.24 -12.04 -17.13
CA ALA A 86 -32.54 -11.41 -17.31
C ALA A 86 -32.72 -10.87 -18.75
N TYR A 87 -31.67 -10.25 -19.30
CA TYR A 87 -31.65 -9.83 -20.70
C TYR A 87 -31.73 -11.03 -21.66
N ALA A 88 -30.95 -12.09 -21.43
CA ALA A 88 -30.99 -13.29 -22.26
C ALA A 88 -32.37 -13.97 -22.27
N ASP A 89 -33.03 -14.03 -21.10
CA ASP A 89 -34.37 -14.57 -20.94
C ASP A 89 -35.43 -13.71 -21.63
N ALA A 90 -35.34 -12.38 -21.52
CA ALA A 90 -36.19 -11.47 -22.27
C ALA A 90 -36.02 -11.64 -23.78
N MET A 91 -34.78 -11.76 -24.27
CA MET A 91 -34.51 -12.02 -25.69
C MET A 91 -35.04 -13.39 -26.14
N ARG A 92 -35.03 -14.39 -25.26
CA ARG A 92 -35.65 -15.70 -25.54
C ARG A 92 -37.17 -15.58 -25.64
N ALA A 93 -37.82 -14.89 -24.70
CA ALA A 93 -39.26 -14.65 -24.73
C ALA A 93 -39.67 -13.88 -25.99
N TRP A 94 -38.88 -12.87 -26.38
CA TRP A 94 -39.12 -12.09 -27.59
C TRP A 94 -39.01 -12.95 -28.85
N ARG A 95 -38.00 -13.82 -28.95
CA ARG A 95 -37.89 -14.77 -30.09
C ARG A 95 -39.10 -15.69 -30.21
N ILE A 96 -39.63 -16.18 -29.08
CA ILE A 96 -40.86 -17.00 -29.07
C ILE A 96 -42.05 -16.18 -29.54
N GLN A 97 -42.20 -14.95 -29.03
CA GLN A 97 -43.27 -14.04 -29.45
C GLN A 97 -43.24 -13.75 -30.96
N VAL A 98 -42.06 -13.47 -31.51
CA VAL A 98 -41.87 -13.24 -32.96
C VAL A 98 -42.22 -14.48 -33.76
N TYR A 99 -41.78 -15.65 -33.29
CA TYR A 99 -42.10 -16.93 -33.92
C TYR A 99 -43.62 -17.19 -33.95
N ASP A 100 -44.31 -17.00 -32.82
CA ASP A 100 -45.76 -17.19 -32.73
C ASP A 100 -46.52 -16.18 -33.57
N CYS A 101 -46.07 -14.92 -33.60
CA CYS A 101 -46.64 -13.91 -34.47
C CYS A 101 -46.49 -14.30 -35.95
N SER A 102 -45.33 -14.82 -36.36
CA SER A 102 -45.08 -15.30 -37.73
C SER A 102 -46.00 -16.46 -38.14
N ARG A 103 -46.52 -17.23 -37.17
CA ARG A 103 -47.50 -18.31 -37.37
C ARG A 103 -48.95 -17.81 -37.38
N GLY A 104 -49.18 -16.50 -37.32
CA GLY A 104 -50.50 -15.89 -37.36
C GLY A 104 -51.20 -15.78 -36.00
N ILE A 105 -50.51 -16.04 -34.89
CA ILE A 105 -51.08 -15.86 -33.54
C ILE A 105 -51.17 -14.37 -33.25
N THR A 106 -52.34 -13.78 -33.49
CA THR A 106 -52.56 -12.32 -33.39
C THR A 106 -52.31 -11.77 -31.98
N ALA A 107 -52.54 -12.60 -30.95
CA ALA A 107 -52.25 -12.23 -29.57
C ALA A 107 -50.74 -11.99 -29.34
N ALA A 108 -49.87 -12.84 -29.89
CA ALA A 108 -48.42 -12.69 -29.79
C ALA A 108 -47.94 -11.43 -30.55
N CYS A 109 -48.53 -11.14 -31.72
CA CYS A 109 -48.20 -9.93 -32.49
C CYS A 109 -48.55 -8.61 -31.76
N ARG A 110 -49.57 -8.63 -30.89
CA ARG A 110 -50.03 -7.45 -30.14
C ARG A 110 -49.43 -7.36 -28.73
N ALA A 111 -48.76 -8.41 -28.27
CA ALA A 111 -48.13 -8.40 -26.96
C ALA A 111 -46.97 -7.38 -26.92
N PRO A 112 -46.70 -6.76 -25.76
CA PRO A 112 -45.57 -5.85 -25.61
C PRO A 112 -44.24 -6.62 -25.72
N THR A 113 -43.18 -5.90 -26.10
CA THR A 113 -41.82 -6.45 -26.05
C THR A 113 -41.48 -6.85 -24.60
N PRO A 114 -40.93 -8.06 -24.36
CA PRO A 114 -40.51 -8.48 -23.03
C PRO A 114 -39.48 -7.52 -22.43
N ASP A 115 -39.77 -7.03 -21.24
CA ASP A 115 -38.86 -6.17 -20.48
C ASP A 115 -37.84 -7.03 -19.73
N PRO A 116 -36.52 -6.88 -19.96
CA PRO A 116 -35.49 -7.51 -19.14
C PRO A 116 -35.68 -7.30 -17.64
N ALA A 117 -36.24 -6.15 -17.24
CA ALA A 117 -36.52 -5.85 -15.85
C ALA A 117 -37.69 -6.68 -15.26
N ALA A 118 -38.35 -7.55 -16.03
CA ALA A 118 -39.32 -8.51 -15.51
C ALA A 118 -38.69 -9.88 -15.17
N PHE A 119 -37.41 -10.10 -15.49
CA PHE A 119 -36.71 -11.39 -15.34
C PHE A 119 -35.63 -11.39 -14.23
N TRP A 120 -35.60 -10.39 -13.35
CA TRP A 120 -34.62 -10.22 -12.26
C TRP A 120 -35.27 -10.06 -10.89
#